data_AF-Q2FBK3-F1
#
_entry.id   AF-Q2FBK3-F1
#
_cell.length_a   1.000
_cell.length_b   1.000
_cell.length_c   1.000
_cell.angle_alpha   90.00
_cell.angle_beta   90.00
_cell.angle_gamma   90.00
#
_symmetry.space_group_name_H-M   'P 1'
#
loop_
_entity.id
_entity.type
_entity.pdbx_description
1 polymer ?
#
loop_
_entity_poly.entity_id
_entity_poly.type
_entity_poly.pdbx_seq_one_letter_code
_entity_poly.pdbx_strand_id
1 'polypeptide(L)'
;MKLCITVFMIFTCVFAEEKRGIPGWNKAYTVAIKSHINGKFVCAENSGNQPLIANRGAIGLWETFEIRFTNAKTFTLKSHANGKFVSAGNGGNNMLIANRDHAAVWETFTLVPRHEAVGFKSNGNAKLVTAEEAGNKPLAANRVVLDVWEMFSLVYVWPSVHKVAIKALVNGLFVCAENAGQQSLIANRGQIGPWETFEIRFTDPQTFTLKSLANGKLVCTENNGQSPLIANRNQIGPWETFTLVQNKEGVAFKSHANGKLVTAENAGHSNLIANRDIPDIWERFVFVYL
;
A
#
# COMPACT_ATOMS: atom_id res chain seq x y z
N MET A 1 -1.44 -21.58 15.11
CA MET A 1 -0.49 -21.38 14.00
C MET A 1 -0.84 -20.07 13.31
N LYS A 2 -0.36 -18.94 13.85
CA LYS A 2 -0.59 -17.57 13.34
C LYS A 2 0.67 -17.14 12.61
N LEU A 3 0.81 -17.52 11.34
CA LEU A 3 1.89 -17.06 10.47
C LEU A 3 1.34 -16.92 9.05
N CYS A 4 1.58 -15.77 8.43
CA CYS A 4 1.44 -15.50 6.99
C CYS A 4 0.05 -15.40 6.33
N ILE A 5 -0.89 -14.64 6.92
CA ILE A 5 -1.99 -14.05 6.11
C ILE A 5 -1.44 -12.92 5.20
N THR A 6 -0.35 -12.26 5.58
CA THR A 6 0.21 -11.12 4.84
C THR A 6 0.96 -11.50 3.56
N VAL A 7 1.58 -12.69 3.52
CA VAL A 7 2.18 -13.23 2.28
C VAL A 7 1.09 -13.77 1.35
N PHE A 8 0.01 -14.32 1.91
CA PHE A 8 -1.13 -14.81 1.14
C PHE A 8 -1.85 -13.69 0.39
N MET A 9 -1.94 -12.47 0.93
CA MET A 9 -2.61 -11.35 0.26
C MET A 9 -1.87 -10.84 -0.99
N ILE A 10 -0.53 -10.95 -1.04
CA ILE A 10 0.22 -10.73 -2.28
C ILE A 10 0.04 -11.94 -3.21
N PHE A 11 0.15 -13.17 -2.71
CA PHE A 11 0.11 -14.36 -3.57
C PHE A 11 -1.27 -14.62 -4.20
N THR A 12 -2.39 -14.40 -3.50
CA THR A 12 -3.73 -14.59 -4.09
C THR A 12 -4.14 -13.47 -5.03
N CYS A 13 -3.58 -12.26 -4.89
CA CYS A 13 -3.86 -11.17 -5.83
C CYS A 13 -2.95 -11.21 -7.06
N VAL A 14 -1.72 -11.72 -6.92
CA VAL A 14 -0.72 -11.81 -8.01
C VAL A 14 -0.86 -13.08 -8.86
N PHE A 15 -1.51 -14.15 -8.36
CA PHE A 15 -1.69 -15.41 -9.09
C PHE A 15 -3.14 -15.85 -9.35
N ALA A 16 -4.14 -15.07 -8.95
CA ALA A 16 -5.49 -15.31 -9.45
C ALA A 16 -5.57 -14.84 -10.91
N GLU A 17 -5.19 -15.72 -11.84
CA GLU A 17 -5.82 -15.77 -13.17
C GLU A 17 -7.29 -16.17 -12.96
N GLU A 18 -8.09 -15.26 -12.42
CA GLU A 18 -9.52 -15.38 -12.50
C GLU A 18 -10.05 -14.08 -13.08
N LYS A 19 -10.87 -14.21 -14.13
CA LYS A 19 -11.46 -13.17 -14.98
C LYS A 19 -12.33 -12.17 -14.19
N ARG A 20 -11.75 -11.40 -13.28
CA ARG A 20 -12.42 -10.38 -12.48
C ARG A 20 -11.53 -9.13 -12.48
N GLY A 21 -12.15 -7.99 -12.75
CA GLY A 21 -11.51 -6.70 -13.03
C GLY A 21 -10.25 -6.45 -12.21
N ILE A 22 -9.13 -6.36 -12.92
CA ILE A 22 -7.78 -6.20 -12.40
C ILE A 22 -7.76 -5.00 -11.42
N PRO A 23 -7.48 -5.19 -10.11
CA PRO A 23 -7.24 -4.06 -9.24
C PRO A 23 -6.04 -3.29 -9.79
N GLY A 24 -6.23 -2.00 -10.08
CA GLY A 24 -5.26 -1.19 -10.81
C GLY A 24 -3.84 -1.37 -10.27
N TRP A 25 -2.92 -1.74 -11.16
CA TRP A 25 -1.49 -1.94 -10.91
C TRP A 25 -0.75 -0.63 -10.57
N ASN A 26 -1.36 0.26 -9.77
CA ASN A 26 -0.82 1.55 -9.34
C ASN A 26 -0.73 1.67 -7.83
N LYS A 27 -1.00 0.58 -7.08
CA LYS A 27 -0.88 0.61 -5.61
C LYS A 27 0.58 0.66 -5.19
N ALA A 28 0.89 1.68 -4.39
CA ALA A 28 2.16 1.84 -3.72
C ALA A 28 2.06 1.27 -2.29
N TYR A 29 3.10 0.59 -1.83
CA TYR A 29 3.19 0.06 -0.46
C TYR A 29 4.52 0.45 0.16
N THR A 30 4.54 0.71 1.46
CA THR A 30 5.81 0.85 2.20
C THR A 30 6.27 -0.53 2.66
N VAL A 31 7.46 -0.92 2.24
CA VAL A 31 8.08 -2.21 2.55
C VAL A 31 9.51 -2.04 3.05
N ALA A 32 9.94 -2.97 3.88
CA ALA A 32 11.34 -3.30 4.07
C ALA A 32 11.68 -4.56 3.26
N ILE A 33 12.92 -4.67 2.82
CA ILE A 33 13.40 -5.83 2.07
C ILE A 33 14.36 -6.59 2.99
N LYS A 34 14.05 -7.84 3.32
CA LYS A 34 14.88 -8.70 4.17
C LYS A 34 15.63 -9.71 3.31
N SER A 35 16.95 -9.77 3.42
CA SER A 35 17.78 -10.74 2.72
C SER A 35 17.71 -12.12 3.40
N HIS A 36 17.58 -13.19 2.62
CA HIS A 36 17.55 -14.56 3.17
C HIS A 36 18.93 -15.05 3.61
N ILE A 37 20.00 -14.64 2.92
CA ILE A 37 21.35 -15.17 3.21
C ILE A 37 21.86 -14.78 4.60
N ASN A 38 21.46 -13.63 5.14
CA ASN A 38 21.94 -13.13 6.44
C ASN A 38 20.84 -12.63 7.39
N GLY A 39 19.57 -12.66 6.95
CA GLY A 39 18.44 -12.23 7.76
C GLY A 39 18.37 -10.72 8.04
N LYS A 40 19.18 -9.89 7.39
CA LYS A 40 19.24 -8.44 7.60
C LYS A 40 18.41 -7.67 6.57
N PHE A 41 18.03 -6.46 6.92
CA PHE A 41 17.29 -5.54 6.05
C PHE A 41 18.22 -4.77 5.12
N VAL A 42 17.74 -4.54 3.90
CA VAL A 42 18.38 -3.70 2.89
C VAL A 42 18.26 -2.24 3.32
N CYS A 43 19.38 -1.53 3.30
CA CYS A 43 19.52 -0.15 3.75
C CYS A 43 19.96 0.75 2.60
N ALA A 44 19.32 1.90 2.47
CA ALA A 44 19.76 3.02 1.64
C ALA A 44 20.84 3.83 2.37
N GLU A 45 22.09 3.36 2.28
CA GLU A 45 23.25 3.91 2.96
C GLU A 45 23.48 5.40 2.68
N ASN A 46 24.03 6.10 3.69
CA ASN A 46 24.36 7.53 3.63
C ASN A 46 23.22 8.40 3.07
N SER A 47 22.03 8.25 3.66
CA SER A 47 20.80 8.89 3.18
C SER A 47 20.49 8.57 1.70
N GLY A 48 20.74 7.32 1.27
CA GLY A 48 20.52 6.85 -0.10
C GLY A 48 21.53 7.32 -1.15
N ASN A 49 22.61 8.00 -0.76
CA ASN A 49 23.66 8.43 -1.70
C ASN A 49 24.70 7.35 -1.99
N GLN A 50 24.60 6.18 -1.35
CA GLN A 50 25.46 5.02 -1.57
C GLN A 50 24.66 3.80 -2.03
N PRO A 51 25.34 2.79 -2.59
CA PRO A 51 24.71 1.51 -2.91
C PRO A 51 23.98 0.88 -1.72
N LEU A 52 22.87 0.20 -2.03
CA LEU A 52 22.07 -0.48 -1.03
C LEU A 52 22.83 -1.68 -0.45
N ILE A 53 22.78 -1.88 0.87
CA ILE A 53 23.45 -3.01 1.56
C ILE A 53 22.46 -3.72 2.47
N ALA A 54 22.46 -5.07 2.48
CA ALA A 54 21.64 -5.87 3.39
C ALA A 54 22.34 -6.07 4.75
N ASN A 55 22.45 -5.02 5.56
CA ASN A 55 23.27 -5.02 6.78
C ASN A 55 22.55 -4.52 8.05
N ARG A 56 21.25 -4.23 8.01
CA ARG A 56 20.53 -3.67 9.16
C ARG A 56 19.72 -4.71 9.93
N GLY A 57 19.75 -4.62 11.26
CA GLY A 57 19.00 -5.52 12.16
C GLY A 57 17.57 -5.05 12.50
N ALA A 58 17.24 -3.80 12.20
CA ALA A 58 15.93 -3.20 12.49
C ALA A 58 15.46 -2.35 11.31
N ILE A 59 14.15 -2.11 11.24
CA ILE A 59 13.51 -1.29 10.22
C ILE A 59 13.42 0.16 10.73
N GLY A 60 14.04 1.08 10.02
CA GLY A 60 13.88 2.52 10.16
C GLY A 60 13.72 3.19 8.80
N LEU A 61 13.88 4.51 8.74
CA LEU A 61 13.66 5.30 7.52
C LEU A 61 14.52 4.79 6.34
N TRP A 62 15.78 4.42 6.59
CA TRP A 62 16.70 4.02 5.54
C TRP A 62 16.49 2.59 5.04
N GLU A 63 15.77 1.78 5.80
CA GLU A 63 15.41 0.40 5.45
C GLU A 63 14.01 0.30 4.82
N THR A 64 13.36 1.45 4.58
CA THR A 64 12.02 1.52 4.01
C THR A 64 12.03 2.03 2.57
N PHE A 65 11.21 1.37 1.76
CA PHE A 65 11.05 1.65 0.34
C PHE A 65 9.55 1.70 0.00
N GLU A 66 9.17 2.61 -0.87
CA GLU A 66 7.90 2.53 -1.58
C GLU A 66 8.08 1.54 -2.74
N ILE A 67 7.37 0.42 -2.67
CA ILE A 67 7.21 -0.50 -3.80
C ILE A 67 5.92 -0.16 -4.55
N ARG A 68 6.04 0.10 -5.85
CA ARG A 68 4.89 0.37 -6.72
C ARG A 68 4.93 -0.58 -7.89
N PHE A 69 3.95 -1.48 -7.95
CA PHE A 69 3.77 -2.33 -9.12
C PHE A 69 3.39 -1.46 -10.32
N THR A 70 3.79 -1.85 -11.52
CA THR A 70 3.37 -1.24 -12.80
C THR A 70 2.59 -2.24 -13.66
N ASN A 71 2.69 -3.52 -13.31
CA ASN A 71 1.85 -4.62 -13.79
C ASN A 71 1.94 -5.80 -12.80
N ALA A 72 1.44 -6.97 -13.19
CA ALA A 72 1.42 -8.19 -12.37
C ALA A 72 2.74 -8.59 -11.71
N LYS A 73 3.87 -8.32 -12.35
CA LYS A 73 5.17 -8.79 -11.87
C LYS A 73 6.21 -7.69 -11.83
N THR A 74 6.03 -6.62 -12.59
CA THR A 74 6.97 -5.50 -12.64
C THR A 74 6.63 -4.44 -11.61
N PHE A 75 7.67 -3.90 -10.98
CA PHE A 75 7.55 -2.84 -9.99
C PHE A 75 8.75 -1.90 -10.03
N THR A 76 8.57 -0.73 -9.42
CA THR A 76 9.63 0.22 -9.08
C THR A 76 9.84 0.24 -7.57
N LEU A 77 11.06 0.56 -7.14
CA LEU A 77 11.39 0.85 -5.74
C LEU A 77 11.84 2.29 -5.60
N LYS A 78 11.27 3.02 -4.65
CA LYS A 78 11.70 4.38 -4.28
C LYS A 78 12.13 4.39 -2.82
N SER A 79 13.33 4.88 -2.53
CA SER A 79 13.83 4.92 -1.15
C SER A 79 13.15 6.03 -0.36
N HIS A 80 12.72 5.73 0.87
CA HIS A 80 12.25 6.77 1.80
C HIS A 80 13.39 7.60 2.40
N ALA A 81 14.66 7.17 2.25
CA ALA A 81 15.81 7.92 2.75
C ALA A 81 16.03 9.25 1.99
N ASN A 82 15.73 9.29 0.69
CA ASN A 82 15.98 10.46 -0.17
C ASN A 82 14.90 10.71 -1.23
N GLY A 83 13.86 9.88 -1.30
CA GLY A 83 12.80 10.02 -2.30
C GLY A 83 13.25 9.74 -3.73
N LYS A 84 14.34 9.00 -3.96
CA LYS A 84 14.83 8.63 -5.30
C LYS A 84 14.51 7.17 -5.63
N PHE A 85 14.35 6.88 -6.91
CA PHE A 85 14.18 5.52 -7.42
C PHE A 85 15.49 4.73 -7.36
N VAL A 86 15.37 3.47 -6.96
CA VAL A 86 16.46 2.50 -6.94
C VAL A 86 16.76 2.06 -8.37
N SER A 87 17.97 2.31 -8.82
CA SER A 87 18.48 1.97 -10.13
C SER A 87 19.49 0.83 -10.02
N ALA A 88 19.43 -0.15 -10.90
CA ALA A 88 20.50 -1.13 -11.12
C ALA A 88 21.50 -0.67 -12.21
N GLY A 89 21.56 0.65 -12.47
CA GLY A 89 22.28 1.24 -13.59
C GLY A 89 23.81 1.17 -13.51
N ASN A 90 24.44 1.38 -14.66
CA ASN A 90 25.86 1.12 -14.95
C ASN A 90 26.88 2.05 -14.27
N GLY A 91 26.47 2.85 -13.27
CA GLY A 91 27.35 3.78 -12.54
C GLY A 91 28.19 3.14 -11.43
N GLY A 92 28.14 1.81 -11.26
CA GLY A 92 28.84 1.11 -10.19
C GLY A 92 28.79 -0.42 -10.30
N ASN A 93 29.13 -1.00 -11.45
CA ASN A 93 29.20 -2.47 -11.63
C ASN A 93 27.89 -3.24 -11.37
N ASN A 94 26.75 -2.70 -11.83
CA ASN A 94 25.40 -3.23 -11.59
C ASN A 94 24.91 -3.14 -10.12
N MET A 95 25.55 -2.32 -9.28
CA MET A 95 25.07 -2.07 -7.92
C MET A 95 23.73 -1.35 -7.91
N LEU A 96 22.91 -1.63 -6.91
CA LEU A 96 21.64 -0.95 -6.70
C LEU A 96 21.86 0.34 -5.91
N ILE A 97 21.47 1.49 -6.47
CA ILE A 97 21.60 2.81 -5.83
C ILE A 97 20.29 3.60 -5.97
N ALA A 98 19.82 4.25 -4.91
CA ALA A 98 18.66 5.13 -4.95
C ALA A 98 19.04 6.55 -5.42
N ASN A 99 19.24 6.75 -6.73
CA ASN A 99 19.78 8.01 -7.27
C ASN A 99 19.00 8.61 -8.44
N ARG A 100 17.83 8.07 -8.80
CA ARG A 100 17.05 8.56 -9.95
C ARG A 100 15.81 9.33 -9.52
N ASP A 101 15.54 10.44 -10.21
CA ASP A 101 14.32 11.24 -10.03
C ASP A 101 13.09 10.61 -10.68
N HIS A 102 13.31 9.82 -11.72
CA HIS A 102 12.26 9.17 -12.49
C HIS A 102 12.64 7.71 -12.74
N ALA A 103 11.63 6.85 -12.79
CA ALA A 103 11.82 5.45 -13.15
C ALA A 103 11.79 5.27 -14.67
N ALA A 104 12.81 4.59 -15.19
CA ALA A 104 12.84 4.03 -16.54
C ALA A 104 13.23 2.54 -16.45
N VAL A 105 13.78 1.99 -17.53
CA VAL A 105 14.10 0.54 -17.61
C VAL A 105 15.00 0.07 -16.45
N TRP A 106 16.00 0.85 -16.07
CA TRP A 106 16.98 0.49 -15.03
C TRP A 106 16.46 0.59 -13.59
N GLU A 107 15.31 1.24 -13.40
CA GLU A 107 14.64 1.43 -12.10
C GLU A 107 13.42 0.51 -11.95
N THR A 108 13.23 -0.38 -12.93
CA THR A 108 12.15 -1.36 -12.92
C THR A 108 12.71 -2.77 -12.72
N PHE A 109 11.98 -3.54 -11.92
CA PHE A 109 12.34 -4.90 -11.54
C PHE A 109 11.14 -5.81 -11.76
N THR A 110 11.39 -7.05 -12.16
CA THR A 110 10.39 -8.10 -12.26
C THR A 110 10.55 -9.05 -11.07
N LEU A 111 9.45 -9.30 -10.34
CA LEU A 111 9.39 -10.31 -9.28
C LEU A 111 9.58 -11.71 -9.88
N VAL A 112 10.47 -12.48 -9.25
CA VAL A 112 10.71 -13.89 -9.53
C VAL A 112 10.36 -14.70 -8.27
N PRO A 113 9.15 -15.26 -8.18
CA PRO A 113 8.71 -16.00 -6.98
C PRO A 113 9.50 -17.29 -6.77
N ARG A 114 9.81 -17.60 -5.51
CA ARG A 114 10.37 -18.90 -5.08
C ARG A 114 9.85 -19.26 -3.69
N HIS A 115 8.75 -20.02 -3.65
CA HIS A 115 8.08 -20.43 -2.41
C HIS A 115 7.89 -19.25 -1.42
N GLU A 116 8.54 -19.26 -0.27
CA GLU A 116 8.47 -18.21 0.77
C GLU A 116 9.39 -17.00 0.52
N ALA A 117 10.09 -16.96 -0.61
CA ALA A 117 10.98 -15.88 -1.01
C ALA A 117 10.64 -15.34 -2.40
N VAL A 118 11.26 -14.20 -2.71
CA VAL A 118 11.20 -13.56 -4.02
C VAL A 118 12.60 -13.14 -4.46
N GLY A 119 12.89 -13.28 -5.74
CA GLY A 119 13.99 -12.63 -6.40
C GLY A 119 13.53 -11.37 -7.13
N PHE A 120 14.44 -10.42 -7.31
CA PHE A 120 14.20 -9.21 -8.11
C PHE A 120 15.07 -9.27 -9.36
N LYS A 121 14.47 -9.41 -10.53
CA LYS A 121 15.20 -9.37 -11.81
C LYS A 121 15.19 -7.93 -12.33
N SER A 122 16.35 -7.31 -12.48
CA SER A 122 16.45 -5.99 -13.11
C SER A 122 16.04 -6.08 -14.58
N ASN A 123 15.18 -5.16 -15.02
CA ASN A 123 14.79 -5.09 -16.43
C ASN A 123 15.86 -4.43 -17.31
N GLY A 124 16.82 -3.69 -16.72
CA GLY A 124 17.91 -3.04 -17.45
C GLY A 124 18.95 -4.00 -18.00
N ASN A 125 19.26 -5.08 -17.27
CA ASN A 125 20.28 -6.05 -17.68
C ASN A 125 19.81 -7.52 -17.63
N ALA A 126 18.54 -7.76 -17.30
CA ALA A 126 17.94 -9.09 -17.16
C ALA A 126 18.56 -10.01 -16.09
N LYS A 127 19.31 -9.46 -15.13
CA LYS A 127 19.97 -10.20 -14.04
C LYS A 127 19.25 -10.03 -12.71
N LEU A 128 19.42 -10.99 -11.82
CA LEU A 128 18.89 -11.00 -10.47
C LEU A 128 19.74 -10.16 -9.53
N VAL A 129 19.06 -9.40 -8.69
CA VAL A 129 19.62 -8.67 -7.55
C VAL A 129 20.16 -9.69 -6.54
N THR A 130 21.38 -9.47 -6.09
CA THR A 130 22.17 -10.41 -5.30
C THR A 130 22.71 -9.71 -4.06
N ALA A 131 22.55 -10.33 -2.90
CA ALA A 131 23.18 -9.91 -1.65
C ALA A 131 24.64 -10.41 -1.59
N GLU A 132 25.54 -9.67 -2.24
CA GLU A 132 26.94 -10.05 -2.40
C GLU A 132 27.66 -10.30 -1.08
N GLU A 133 28.54 -11.31 -1.09
CA GLU A 133 29.33 -11.75 0.05
C GLU A 133 28.50 -11.95 1.31
N ALA A 134 27.41 -12.71 1.19
CA ALA A 134 26.43 -12.94 2.25
C ALA A 134 25.84 -11.63 2.82
N GLY A 135 25.67 -10.62 1.96
CA GLY A 135 25.15 -9.29 2.30
C GLY A 135 26.13 -8.37 3.02
N ASN A 136 27.43 -8.69 3.04
CA ASN A 136 28.47 -7.79 3.54
C ASN A 136 28.91 -6.76 2.49
N LYS A 137 28.49 -6.91 1.23
CA LYS A 137 28.73 -5.96 0.14
C LYS A 137 27.42 -5.36 -0.40
N PRO A 138 27.53 -4.26 -1.16
CA PRO A 138 26.43 -3.72 -1.92
C PRO A 138 25.66 -4.76 -2.73
N LEU A 139 24.33 -4.62 -2.76
CA LEU A 139 23.47 -5.39 -3.63
C LEU A 139 23.83 -5.12 -5.09
N ALA A 140 23.91 -6.16 -5.91
CA ALA A 140 24.20 -6.04 -7.34
C ALA A 140 23.26 -6.91 -8.19
N ALA A 141 22.79 -6.38 -9.32
CA ALA A 141 22.03 -7.14 -10.31
C ALA A 141 22.99 -7.88 -11.26
N ASN A 142 23.49 -9.04 -10.87
CA ASN A 142 24.58 -9.71 -11.60
C ASN A 142 24.48 -11.24 -11.79
N ARG A 143 23.50 -11.92 -11.17
CA ARG A 143 23.29 -13.38 -11.32
C ARG A 143 22.12 -13.70 -12.25
N VAL A 144 22.05 -14.94 -12.71
CA VAL A 144 20.97 -15.44 -13.59
C VAL A 144 20.19 -16.60 -12.98
N VAL A 145 20.71 -17.19 -11.91
CA VAL A 145 20.05 -18.24 -11.14
C VAL A 145 19.55 -17.61 -9.85
N LEU A 146 18.29 -17.88 -9.52
CA LEU A 146 17.72 -17.50 -8.23
C LEU A 146 18.13 -18.55 -7.23
N ASP A 147 18.97 -18.22 -6.27
CA ASP A 147 19.31 -19.03 -5.11
C ASP A 147 19.38 -18.16 -3.84
N VAL A 148 19.89 -18.71 -2.75
CA VAL A 148 19.83 -18.08 -1.41
C VAL A 148 20.40 -16.65 -1.34
N TRP A 149 21.29 -16.24 -2.24
CA TRP A 149 21.83 -14.87 -2.29
C TRP A 149 20.92 -13.89 -3.03
N GLU A 150 20.05 -14.38 -3.91
CA GLU A 150 19.08 -13.60 -4.67
C GLU A 150 17.67 -13.67 -4.04
N MET A 151 17.52 -14.39 -2.93
CA MET A 151 16.27 -14.56 -2.20
C MET A 151 16.08 -13.46 -1.16
N PHE A 152 14.94 -12.78 -1.27
CA PHE A 152 14.50 -11.74 -0.36
C PHE A 152 13.07 -12.02 0.14
N SER A 153 12.70 -11.41 1.26
CA SER A 153 11.32 -11.25 1.71
C SER A 153 10.92 -9.78 1.71
N LEU A 154 9.72 -9.48 1.22
CA LEU A 154 9.10 -8.17 1.38
C LEU A 154 8.35 -8.15 2.71
N VAL A 155 8.71 -7.22 3.59
CA VAL A 155 8.08 -7.02 4.90
C VAL A 155 7.29 -5.72 4.83
N TYR A 156 5.96 -5.80 4.92
CA TYR A 156 5.14 -4.60 5.00
C TYR A 156 5.45 -3.81 6.28
N VAL A 157 5.59 -2.50 6.12
CA VAL A 157 5.87 -1.60 7.23
C VAL A 157 4.61 -0.80 7.55
N TRP A 158 4.21 -0.85 8.82
CA TRP A 158 3.07 -0.12 9.35
C TRP A 158 3.58 0.94 10.35
N PRO A 159 2.91 2.11 10.45
CA PRO A 159 1.74 2.49 9.69
C PRO A 159 2.08 2.80 8.22
N SER A 160 1.18 2.45 7.30
CA SER A 160 1.28 2.87 5.90
C SER A 160 0.27 3.99 5.64
N VAL A 161 0.69 5.00 4.86
CA VAL A 161 -0.12 6.19 4.59
C VAL A 161 -0.21 6.39 3.09
N HIS A 162 -1.44 6.53 2.58
CA HIS A 162 -1.70 6.68 1.15
C HIS A 162 -2.75 7.74 0.89
N LYS A 163 -2.68 8.36 -0.28
CA LYS A 163 -3.73 9.24 -0.80
C LYS A 163 -4.69 8.40 -1.62
N VAL A 164 -5.99 8.50 -1.33
CA VAL A 164 -7.03 7.70 -1.98
C VAL A 164 -8.29 8.50 -2.26
N ALA A 165 -9.05 8.08 -3.26
CA ALA A 165 -10.48 8.32 -3.35
C ALA A 165 -11.25 7.05 -2.99
N ILE A 166 -12.49 7.18 -2.53
CA ILE A 166 -13.35 6.05 -2.16
C ILE A 166 -14.53 6.01 -3.11
N LYS A 167 -14.74 4.89 -3.80
CA LYS A 167 -15.87 4.68 -4.71
C LYS A 167 -16.88 3.74 -4.06
N ALA A 168 -18.14 4.15 -3.95
CA ALA A 168 -19.23 3.26 -3.57
C ALA A 168 -19.66 2.46 -4.81
N LEU A 169 -19.68 1.12 -4.71
CA LEU A 169 -20.01 0.28 -5.86
C LEU A 169 -21.52 0.23 -6.14
N VAL A 170 -22.37 0.55 -5.16
CA VAL A 170 -23.83 0.55 -5.35
C VAL A 170 -24.31 1.53 -6.42
N ASN A 171 -23.66 2.68 -6.56
CA ASN A 171 -24.01 3.71 -7.56
C ASN A 171 -22.84 4.12 -8.45
N GLY A 172 -21.64 3.60 -8.20
CA GLY A 172 -20.45 3.90 -8.98
C GLY A 172 -19.92 5.32 -8.81
N LEU A 173 -20.30 6.03 -7.74
CA LEU A 173 -19.86 7.41 -7.45
C LEU A 173 -18.81 7.45 -6.33
N PHE A 174 -18.07 8.55 -6.29
CA PHE A 174 -17.05 8.83 -5.29
C PHE A 174 -17.66 9.47 -4.04
N VAL A 175 -17.15 9.06 -2.88
CA VAL A 175 -17.45 9.64 -1.57
C VAL A 175 -16.85 11.03 -1.48
N CYS A 176 -17.67 12.00 -1.11
CA CYS A 176 -17.32 13.40 -0.99
C CYS A 176 -17.41 13.87 0.47
N ALA A 177 -16.40 14.61 0.92
CA ALA A 177 -16.47 15.42 2.13
C ALA A 177 -17.18 16.75 1.82
N GLU A 178 -18.51 16.74 1.92
CA GLU A 178 -19.38 17.86 1.53
C GLU A 178 -19.07 19.17 2.25
N ASN A 179 -19.34 20.28 1.56
CA ASN A 179 -19.11 21.64 2.05
C ASN A 179 -17.70 21.81 2.66
N ALA A 180 -16.67 21.44 1.89
CA ALA A 180 -15.27 21.41 2.34
C ALA A 180 -15.07 20.61 3.65
N GLY A 181 -15.78 19.49 3.81
CA GLY A 181 -15.75 18.62 4.98
C GLY A 181 -16.50 19.14 6.22
N GLN A 182 -17.29 20.21 6.09
CA GLN A 182 -18.17 20.69 7.17
C GLN A 182 -19.51 19.94 7.22
N GLN A 183 -19.79 19.09 6.23
CA GLN A 183 -20.98 18.25 6.18
C GLN A 183 -20.61 16.77 6.09
N SER A 184 -21.62 15.92 6.33
CA SER A 184 -21.47 14.47 6.28
C SER A 184 -21.02 13.96 4.91
N LEU A 185 -20.39 12.80 4.91
CA LEU A 185 -19.91 12.15 3.70
C LEU A 185 -21.07 11.55 2.90
N ILE A 186 -21.04 11.70 1.58
CA ILE A 186 -22.02 11.11 0.65
C ILE A 186 -21.33 10.65 -0.64
N ALA A 187 -21.78 9.53 -1.22
CA ALA A 187 -21.24 8.99 -2.47
C ALA A 187 -21.98 9.56 -3.68
N ASN A 188 -21.72 10.82 -4.05
CA ASN A 188 -22.47 11.52 -5.10
C ASN A 188 -21.61 12.19 -6.18
N ARG A 189 -20.29 11.95 -6.20
CA ARG A 189 -19.39 12.62 -7.15
C ARG A 189 -19.00 11.73 -8.31
N GLY A 190 -19.10 12.25 -9.53
CA GLY A 190 -18.68 11.52 -10.74
C GLY A 190 -17.17 11.56 -11.01
N GLN A 191 -16.44 12.51 -10.41
CA GLN A 191 -15.01 12.72 -10.62
C GLN A 191 -14.26 12.93 -9.30
N ILE A 192 -12.96 12.68 -9.32
CA ILE A 192 -12.07 12.86 -8.17
C ILE A 192 -11.52 14.28 -8.19
N GLY A 193 -11.83 15.04 -7.14
CA GLY A 193 -11.27 16.34 -6.84
C GLY A 193 -10.80 16.44 -5.39
N PRO A 194 -10.56 17.66 -4.88
CA PRO A 194 -10.06 17.86 -3.53
C PRO A 194 -10.97 17.31 -2.42
N TRP A 195 -12.28 17.28 -2.62
CA TRP A 195 -13.25 16.86 -1.58
C TRP A 195 -13.48 15.35 -1.56
N GLU A 196 -13.18 14.67 -2.66
CA GLU A 196 -13.27 13.22 -2.81
C GLU A 196 -11.97 12.52 -2.42
N THR A 197 -11.00 13.29 -1.94
CA THR A 197 -9.66 12.83 -1.63
C THR A 197 -9.42 12.73 -0.13
N PHE A 198 -8.92 11.57 0.28
CA PHE A 198 -8.62 11.23 1.66
C PHE A 198 -7.19 10.73 1.79
N GLU A 199 -6.58 11.00 2.94
CA GLU A 199 -5.43 10.23 3.41
C GLU A 199 -5.96 9.01 4.18
N ILE A 200 -5.62 7.82 3.72
CA ILE A 200 -5.85 6.57 4.45
C ILE A 200 -4.57 6.17 5.16
N ARG A 201 -4.68 5.92 6.47
CA ARG A 201 -3.57 5.45 7.29
C ARG A 201 -3.92 4.09 7.88
N PHE A 202 -3.22 3.05 7.47
CA PHE A 202 -3.32 1.73 8.06
C PHE A 202 -2.36 1.60 9.23
N THR A 203 -2.81 1.07 10.37
CA THR A 203 -1.98 0.74 11.54
C THR A 203 -1.56 -0.72 11.56
N ASP A 204 -2.31 -1.56 10.84
CA ASP A 204 -2.08 -2.97 10.61
C ASP A 204 -2.76 -3.37 9.28
N PRO A 205 -2.72 -4.63 8.81
CA PRO A 205 -3.28 -5.02 7.52
C PRO A 205 -4.78 -4.73 7.31
N GLN A 206 -5.55 -4.49 8.37
CA GLN A 206 -7.00 -4.30 8.28
C GLN A 206 -7.48 -3.03 8.98
N THR A 207 -6.79 -2.54 10.00
CA THR A 207 -7.21 -1.36 10.76
C THR A 207 -6.68 -0.09 10.12
N PHE A 208 -7.56 0.88 9.91
CA PHE A 208 -7.21 2.15 9.29
C PHE A 208 -8.01 3.33 9.84
N THR A 209 -7.49 4.52 9.58
CA THR A 209 -8.20 5.79 9.74
C THR A 209 -8.28 6.52 8.39
N LEU A 210 -9.27 7.39 8.25
CA LEU A 210 -9.43 8.27 7.09
C LEU A 210 -9.36 9.72 7.54
N LYS A 211 -8.54 10.52 6.86
CA LYS A 211 -8.47 11.97 7.04
C LYS A 211 -8.89 12.63 5.73
N SER A 212 -9.90 13.48 5.77
CA SER A 212 -10.31 14.26 4.61
C SER A 212 -9.23 15.29 4.28
N LEU A 213 -8.82 15.36 3.01
CA LEU A 213 -7.92 16.42 2.56
C LEU A 213 -8.64 17.75 2.33
N ALA A 214 -9.97 17.77 2.35
CA ALA A 214 -10.75 19.01 2.23
C ALA A 214 -10.56 19.95 3.43
N ASN A 215 -10.42 19.40 4.64
CA ASN A 215 -10.30 20.17 5.89
C ASN A 215 -9.23 19.65 6.86
N GLY A 216 -8.53 18.58 6.52
CA GLY A 216 -7.49 17.99 7.36
C GLY A 216 -8.01 17.29 8.63
N LYS A 217 -9.30 16.94 8.69
CA LYS A 217 -9.92 16.28 9.85
C LYS A 217 -10.13 14.78 9.60
N LEU A 218 -10.11 14.01 10.67
CA LEU A 218 -10.43 12.59 10.66
C LEU A 218 -11.94 12.38 10.45
N VAL A 219 -12.27 11.44 9.58
CA VAL A 219 -13.62 10.91 9.39
C VAL A 219 -14.01 10.14 10.64
N CYS A 220 -15.13 10.52 11.25
CA CYS A 220 -15.63 9.91 12.46
C CYS A 220 -17.00 9.26 12.21
N THR A 221 -17.25 8.21 12.98
CA THR A 221 -18.58 7.62 13.15
C THR A 221 -19.30 8.36 14.27
N GLU A 222 -19.93 9.47 13.91
CA GLU A 222 -20.50 10.44 14.86
C GLU A 222 -21.64 9.84 15.69
N ASN A 223 -21.76 10.29 16.94
CA ASN A 223 -22.83 9.88 17.87
C ASN A 223 -23.00 8.35 17.96
N ASN A 224 -21.89 7.63 18.07
CA ASN A 224 -21.87 6.16 18.10
C ASN A 224 -22.57 5.50 16.88
N GLY A 225 -22.51 6.17 15.73
CA GLY A 225 -23.11 5.73 14.46
C GLY A 225 -24.61 5.93 14.35
N GLN A 226 -25.22 6.68 15.28
CA GLN A 226 -26.60 7.19 15.12
C GLN A 226 -26.66 8.42 14.20
N SER A 227 -25.51 8.99 13.85
CA SER A 227 -25.39 10.09 12.91
C SER A 227 -24.50 9.70 11.72
N PRO A 228 -24.70 10.32 10.54
CA PRO A 228 -23.87 10.03 9.40
C PRO A 228 -22.40 10.39 9.63
N LEU A 229 -21.50 9.70 8.93
CA LEU A 229 -20.07 9.93 9.02
C LEU A 229 -19.71 11.35 8.58
N ILE A 230 -18.79 12.00 9.30
CA ILE A 230 -18.33 13.36 9.02
C ILE A 230 -16.84 13.51 9.33
N ALA A 231 -16.13 14.36 8.61
CA ALA A 231 -14.72 14.67 8.88
C ALA A 231 -14.59 15.86 9.84
N ASN A 232 -14.64 15.63 11.16
CA ASN A 232 -14.60 16.73 12.15
C ASN A 232 -13.66 16.51 13.34
N ARG A 233 -12.90 15.40 13.38
CA ARG A 233 -12.04 15.06 14.54
C ARG A 233 -10.57 15.36 14.29
N ASN A 234 -9.83 15.68 15.36
CA ASN A 234 -8.39 15.97 15.32
C ASN A 234 -7.52 14.85 15.87
N GLN A 235 -8.11 13.95 16.67
CA GLN A 235 -7.40 12.90 17.39
C GLN A 235 -8.00 11.56 17.01
N ILE A 236 -7.15 10.54 16.96
CA ILE A 236 -7.56 9.18 16.65
C ILE A 236 -8.10 8.55 17.93
N GLY A 237 -9.34 8.09 17.88
CA GLY A 237 -9.95 7.20 18.85
C GLY A 237 -10.84 6.15 18.16
N PRO A 238 -11.68 5.43 18.92
CA PRO A 238 -12.56 4.40 18.37
C PRO A 238 -13.53 4.93 17.30
N TRP A 239 -13.90 6.20 17.34
CA TRP A 239 -14.86 6.77 16.39
C TRP A 239 -14.24 7.06 15.02
N GLU A 240 -12.93 7.26 14.97
CA GLU A 240 -12.16 7.56 13.75
C GLU A 240 -11.49 6.31 13.17
N THR A 241 -11.66 5.17 13.84
CA THR A 241 -10.98 3.91 13.53
C THR A 241 -11.95 2.94 12.89
N PHE A 242 -11.49 2.31 11.80
CA PHE A 242 -12.25 1.33 11.05
C PHE A 242 -11.43 0.06 10.82
N THR A 243 -12.10 -1.08 10.73
CA THR A 243 -11.54 -2.33 10.24
C THR A 243 -12.07 -2.61 8.85
N LEU A 244 -11.16 -2.94 7.94
CA LEU A 244 -11.45 -3.38 6.58
C LEU A 244 -11.97 -4.82 6.61
N VAL A 245 -13.18 -5.01 6.09
CA VAL A 245 -13.83 -6.32 5.99
C VAL A 245 -13.99 -6.66 4.51
N GLN A 246 -13.72 -7.92 4.14
CA GLN A 246 -13.89 -8.37 2.76
C GLN A 246 -15.38 -8.34 2.35
N ASN A 247 -15.69 -7.80 1.17
CA ASN A 247 -17.06 -7.74 0.64
C ASN A 247 -17.07 -7.96 -0.88
N LYS A 248 -17.08 -9.24 -1.30
CA LYS A 248 -17.07 -9.67 -2.71
C LYS A 248 -16.01 -8.90 -3.52
N GLU A 249 -16.43 -8.12 -4.54
CA GLU A 249 -15.57 -7.35 -5.45
C GLU A 249 -15.01 -6.05 -4.83
N GLY A 250 -15.33 -5.76 -3.58
CA GLY A 250 -14.82 -4.61 -2.85
C GLY A 250 -14.58 -4.94 -1.37
N VAL A 251 -14.65 -3.88 -0.57
CA VAL A 251 -14.41 -3.93 0.87
C VAL A 251 -15.54 -3.20 1.59
N ALA A 252 -15.79 -3.59 2.84
CA ALA A 252 -16.66 -2.88 3.77
C ALA A 252 -15.83 -2.27 4.91
N PHE A 253 -16.31 -1.18 5.49
CA PHE A 253 -15.65 -0.51 6.61
C PHE A 253 -16.45 -0.77 7.88
N LYS A 254 -15.87 -1.51 8.82
CA LYS A 254 -16.48 -1.74 10.14
C LYS A 254 -16.00 -0.69 11.12
N SER A 255 -16.90 0.14 11.63
CA SER A 255 -16.59 1.17 12.61
C SER A 255 -16.22 0.56 13.96
N HIS A 256 -15.18 1.08 14.60
CA HIS A 256 -14.82 0.73 15.99
C HIS A 256 -15.72 1.43 17.01
N ALA A 257 -16.51 2.44 16.62
CA ALA A 257 -17.45 3.09 17.53
C ALA A 257 -18.53 2.12 18.01
N ASN A 258 -19.19 1.45 17.06
CA ASN A 258 -20.39 0.66 17.32
C ASN A 258 -20.35 -0.76 16.73
N GLY A 259 -19.25 -1.14 16.08
CA GLY A 259 -19.10 -2.46 15.45
C GLY A 259 -19.95 -2.67 14.20
N LYS A 260 -20.55 -1.61 13.62
CA LYS A 260 -21.40 -1.69 12.42
C LYS A 260 -20.60 -1.31 11.16
N LEU A 261 -21.11 -1.75 10.02
CA LEU A 261 -20.59 -1.44 8.70
C LEU A 261 -21.11 -0.11 8.18
N VAL A 262 -20.20 0.67 7.62
CA VAL A 262 -20.51 1.90 6.88
C VAL A 262 -21.29 1.56 5.62
N THR A 263 -22.40 2.26 5.41
CA THR A 263 -23.41 1.96 4.40
C THR A 263 -23.68 3.19 3.55
N ALA A 264 -23.65 3.04 2.24
CA ALA A 264 -24.12 4.03 1.27
C ALA A 264 -25.65 3.95 1.16
N GLU A 265 -26.33 4.61 2.09
CA GLU A 265 -27.78 4.57 2.23
C GLU A 265 -28.52 5.05 0.98
N ASN A 266 -29.75 4.54 0.83
CA ASN A 266 -30.62 4.87 -0.30
C ASN A 266 -29.92 4.66 -1.66
N ALA A 267 -29.24 3.51 -1.81
CA ALA A 267 -28.40 3.21 -2.95
C ALA A 267 -27.33 4.29 -3.24
N GLY A 268 -26.78 4.90 -2.20
CA GLY A 268 -25.76 5.96 -2.27
C GLY A 268 -26.28 7.38 -2.53
N HIS A 269 -27.61 7.60 -2.58
CA HIS A 269 -28.20 8.93 -2.68
C HIS A 269 -28.34 9.63 -1.31
N SER A 270 -27.91 8.99 -0.23
CA SER A 270 -27.93 9.54 1.12
C SER A 270 -26.56 9.43 1.79
N ASN A 271 -26.40 10.14 2.90
CA ASN A 271 -25.15 10.19 3.64
C ASN A 271 -24.72 8.79 4.11
N LEU A 272 -23.40 8.59 4.18
CA LEU A 272 -22.81 7.38 4.72
C LEU A 272 -23.08 7.26 6.22
N ILE A 273 -23.53 6.10 6.69
CA ILE A 273 -23.78 5.84 8.12
C ILE A 273 -23.33 4.41 8.48
N ALA A 274 -22.80 4.22 9.70
CA ALA A 274 -22.38 2.92 10.19
C ALA A 274 -23.52 2.22 10.94
N ASN A 275 -24.35 1.45 10.25
CA ASN A 275 -25.58 0.88 10.83
C ASN A 275 -25.96 -0.52 10.32
N ARG A 276 -25.11 -1.22 9.57
CA ARG A 276 -25.37 -2.59 9.09
C ARG A 276 -24.47 -3.62 9.77
N ASP A 277 -24.95 -4.85 9.90
CA ASP A 277 -24.18 -5.96 10.49
C ASP A 277 -23.54 -6.88 9.44
N ILE A 278 -24.15 -6.96 8.26
CA ILE A 278 -23.80 -7.92 7.22
C ILE A 278 -23.35 -7.13 5.99
N PRO A 279 -22.19 -7.45 5.40
CA PRO A 279 -21.74 -6.79 4.19
C PRO A 279 -22.58 -7.26 2.99
N ASP A 280 -23.17 -6.30 2.28
CA ASP A 280 -23.79 -6.52 0.98
C ASP A 280 -23.49 -5.36 0.02
N ILE A 281 -24.37 -5.07 -0.94
CA ILE A 281 -24.09 -4.14 -2.04
C ILE A 281 -23.95 -2.68 -1.59
N TRP A 282 -24.59 -2.26 -0.49
CA TRP A 282 -24.54 -0.87 -0.02
C TRP A 282 -23.32 -0.59 0.86
N GLU A 283 -22.68 -1.62 1.42
CA GLU A 283 -21.45 -1.52 2.21
C GLU A 283 -20.21 -1.81 1.36
N ARG A 284 -20.35 -1.85 0.03
CA ARG A 284 -19.27 -2.22 -0.88
C ARG A 284 -18.57 -1.00 -1.45
N PHE A 285 -17.31 -0.82 -1.07
CA PHE A 285 -16.45 0.27 -1.52
C PHE A 285 -15.19 -0.25 -2.18
N VAL A 286 -14.55 0.63 -2.96
CA VAL A 286 -13.22 0.42 -3.53
C VAL A 286 -12.37 1.66 -3.27
N PHE A 287 -11.13 1.46 -2.79
CA PHE A 287 -10.12 2.51 -2.74
C PHE A 287 -9.44 2.67 -4.10
N VAL A 288 -9.47 3.89 -4.62
CA VAL A 288 -8.69 4.31 -5.80
C VAL A 288 -7.47 5.07 -5.28
N TYR A 289 -6.28 4.52 -5.45
CA TYR A 289 -5.03 5.14 -4.99
C TYR A 289 -4.59 6.23 -5.96
N LEU A 290 -4.13 7.38 -5.43
CA LEU A 290 -3.79 8.60 -6.16
C LEU A 290 -2.29 8.92 -6.11
#